data_AF-A0AAW7ADN0-F1
#
_entry.id   AF-A0AAW7ADN0-F1
#
_cell.length_a   1.000
_cell.length_b   1.000
_cell.length_c   1.000
_cell.angle_alpha   90.00
_cell.angle_beta   90.00
_cell.angle_gamma   90.00
#
_symmetry.space_group_name_H-M   'P 1'
#
loop_
_entity.id
_entity.type
_entity.pdbx_description
1 polymer ?
#
loop_
_entity_poly.entity_id
_entity_poly.type
_entity_poly.pdbx_seq_one_letter_code
_entity_poly.pdbx_strand_id
1 'polypeptide(L)' 'MAKKVEAYIKLQVAAGMANPSPPVGPALGQHGVNIMEFCKAFNAKTESIEKGLPTPVVITVYSDRSFTF' A
#
# COMPACT_ATOMS: atom_id res chain seq x y z
N MET A 1 1.24 20.31 -11.64
CA MET A 1 2.66 19.90 -11.59
C MET A 1 2.71 18.43 -11.22
N ALA A 2 3.50 17.61 -11.90
CA ALA A 2 3.63 16.19 -11.54
C ALA A 2 4.44 16.06 -10.25
N LYS A 3 3.96 15.29 -9.27
CA LYS A 3 4.69 15.04 -8.02
C LYS A 3 5.95 14.23 -8.33
N LYS A 4 7.08 14.60 -7.75
CA LYS A 4 8.35 13.87 -7.92
C LYS A 4 8.25 12.51 -7.22
N VAL A 5 8.51 11.43 -7.96
CA VAL A 5 8.56 10.07 -7.40
C VAL A 5 9.85 9.90 -6.61
N GLU A 6 9.72 9.36 -5.40
CA GLU A 6 10.82 9.04 -4.49
C GLU A 6 11.16 7.54 -4.53
N ALA A 7 10.14 6.67 -4.49
CA ALA A 7 10.34 5.22 -4.48
C ALA A 7 9.15 4.47 -5.06
N TYR A 8 9.39 3.20 -5.42
CA TYR A 8 8.35 2.23 -5.73
C TYR A 8 8.46 1.05 -4.76
N ILE A 9 7.36 0.68 -4.13
CA ILE A 9 7.27 -0.44 -3.20
C ILE A 9 6.39 -1.51 -3.86
N LYS A 10 6.91 -2.73 -4.00
CA LYS A 10 6.16 -3.86 -4.54
C LYS A 10 5.87 -4.85 -3.43
N LEU A 11 4.60 -5.13 -3.17
CA LEU A 11 4.15 -6.05 -2.12
C LEU A 11 3.13 -7.04 -2.66
N GLN A 12 2.98 -8.16 -1.96
CA GLN A 12 1.79 -8.99 -2.04
C GLN A 12 1.03 -8.84 -0.73
N VAL A 13 -0.26 -8.52 -0.83
CA VAL A 13 -1.14 -8.31 0.33
C VAL A 13 -2.42 -9.11 0.11
N ALA A 14 -2.88 -9.78 1.16
CA ALA A 14 -4.13 -10.55 1.12
C ALA A 14 -5.32 -9.61 0.91
N ALA A 15 -6.14 -9.89 -0.12
CA ALA A 15 -7.33 -9.11 -0.46
C ALA A 15 -8.30 -8.99 0.73
N GLY A 16 -8.80 -7.78 0.98
CA GLY A 16 -9.71 -7.47 2.08
C GLY A 16 -9.12 -7.68 3.49
N MET A 17 -7.80 -7.90 3.61
CA MET A 17 -7.14 -8.28 4.86
C MET A 17 -5.82 -7.52 5.13
N ALA A 18 -5.57 -6.41 4.43
CA ALA A 18 -4.43 -5.54 4.69
C ALA A 18 -4.45 -5.00 6.12
N ASN A 19 -3.32 -5.11 6.81
CA ASN A 19 -3.10 -4.62 8.17
C ASN A 19 -1.65 -4.14 8.35
N PRO A 20 -1.32 -3.42 9.44
CA PRO A 20 0.02 -2.86 9.67
C PRO A 20 1.13 -3.88 9.99
N SER A 21 0.83 -5.18 10.04
CA SER A 21 1.85 -6.19 10.32
C SER A 21 2.85 -6.33 9.15
N PRO A 22 4.03 -6.92 9.38
CA PRO A 22 4.94 -7.27 8.31
C PRO A 22 4.24 -8.13 7.23
N PRO A 23 4.47 -7.86 5.92
CA PRO A 23 5.48 -6.95 5.37
C PRO A 23 5.03 -5.48 5.21
N VAL A 24 3.73 -5.16 5.36
CA VAL A 24 3.15 -3.84 5.05
C VAL A 24 3.74 -2.74 5.94
N GLY A 25 3.71 -2.93 7.26
CA GLY A 25 4.17 -1.92 8.22
C GLY A 25 5.60 -1.44 7.96
N PRO A 26 6.60 -2.34 7.96
CA PRO A 26 7.98 -1.97 7.68
C PRO A 26 8.17 -1.37 6.28
N ALA A 27 7.52 -1.93 5.26
CA ALA A 27 7.72 -1.51 3.86
C ALA A 27 7.22 -0.09 3.60
N LEU A 28 6.10 0.31 4.19
CA LEU A 28 5.55 1.66 4.05
C LEU A 28 6.15 2.64 5.06
N GLY A 29 6.38 2.17 6.30
CA GLY A 29 6.91 2.98 7.39
C GLY A 29 8.30 3.54 7.12
N GLN A 30 9.19 2.77 6.48
CA GLN A 30 10.54 3.23 6.11
C GLN A 30 10.53 4.43 5.14
N HIS A 31 9.42 4.64 4.40
CA HIS A 31 9.23 5.74 3.46
C HIS A 31 8.30 6.84 4.01
N GLY A 32 7.92 6.78 5.29
CA GLY A 32 7.03 7.77 5.91
C GLY A 32 5.62 7.78 5.35
N VAL A 33 5.19 6.69 4.71
CA VAL A 33 3.85 6.54 4.12
C VAL A 33 2.84 6.18 5.21
N ASN A 34 1.62 6.71 5.09
CA ASN A 34 0.53 6.42 6.02
C ASN A 34 0.01 4.98 5.86
N ILE A 35 0.45 4.08 6.75
CA ILE A 35 0.13 2.65 6.72
C ILE A 35 -1.37 2.40 6.87
N MET A 36 -2.04 3.10 7.78
CA MET A 36 -3.47 2.86 8.06
C MET A 36 -4.36 3.28 6.89
N GLU A 37 -3.98 4.36 6.21
CA GLU A 37 -4.66 4.84 5.01
C GLU A 37 -4.52 3.84 3.87
N PHE A 38 -3.31 3.32 3.64
CA PHE A 38 -3.09 2.24 2.68
C PHE A 38 -3.94 1.01 2.99
N CYS A 39 -3.93 0.51 4.23
CA CYS A 39 -4.71 -0.68 4.61
C CYS A 39 -6.21 -0.50 4.34
N LYS A 40 -6.78 0.66 4.72
CA LYS A 40 -8.20 0.96 4.46
C LYS A 40 -8.51 1.03 2.97
N ALA A 41 -7.72 1.78 2.21
CA ALA A 41 -7.95 1.97 0.78
C ALA A 41 -7.73 0.65 0.00
N PHE A 42 -6.75 -0.16 0.38
CA PHE A 42 -6.50 -1.46 -0.24
C PHE A 42 -7.64 -2.43 0.04
N ASN A 43 -8.11 -2.52 1.28
CA ASN A 43 -9.23 -3.39 1.64
C ASN A 43 -10.51 -2.99 0.89
N ALA A 44 -10.78 -1.70 0.73
CA ALA A 44 -11.92 -1.22 -0.05
C ALA A 44 -11.77 -1.54 -1.55
N LYS A 45 -10.58 -1.32 -2.13
CA LYS A 45 -10.32 -1.64 -3.56
C LYS A 45 -10.36 -3.14 -3.87
N THR A 46 -10.08 -3.98 -2.88
CA THR A 46 -10.01 -5.45 -3.03
C THR A 46 -11.24 -6.16 -2.47
N GLU A 47 -12.30 -5.43 -2.11
CA GLU A 47 -13.52 -6.00 -1.52
C GLU A 47 -14.26 -6.98 -2.46
N SER A 48 -14.15 -6.77 -3.77
CA SER A 48 -14.72 -7.66 -4.80
C SER A 48 -13.85 -8.86 -5.14
N ILE A 49 -12.62 -8.92 -4.63
CA ILE A 49 -11.70 -10.05 -4.81
C ILE A 49 -11.97 -11.07 -3.71
N GLU A 50 -11.79 -12.35 -4.01
CA GLU A 50 -11.86 -13.42 -3.01
C GLU A 50 -10.98 -13.07 -1.81
N LYS A 51 -11.62 -12.94 -0.64
CA LYS A 51 -10.95 -12.52 0.59
C LYS A 51 -9.80 -13.47 0.92
N GLY A 52 -8.64 -12.90 1.22
CA GLY A 52 -7.44 -13.68 1.53
C GLY A 52 -6.56 -14.01 0.31
N LEU A 53 -7.05 -13.79 -0.92
CA LEU A 53 -6.26 -14.03 -2.12
C LEU A 53 -5.02 -13.11 -2.15
N PRO A 54 -3.80 -13.65 -2.31
CA PRO A 54 -2.58 -12.84 -2.43
C PRO A 54 -2.65 -11.94 -3.66
N THR A 55 -2.79 -10.63 -3.43
CA THR A 55 -2.96 -9.63 -4.48
C THR A 55 -1.69 -8.78 -4.59
N PRO A 56 -1.02 -8.75 -5.76
CA PRO A 56 0.14 -7.90 -5.97
C PRO A 56 -0.26 -6.43 -6.03
N VAL A 57 0.55 -5.56 -5.44
CA VAL A 57 0.33 -4.11 -5.43
C VAL A 57 1.66 -3.37 -5.60
N VAL A 58 1.62 -2.28 -6.37
CA VAL A 58 2.76 -1.39 -6.58
C VAL A 58 2.40 -0.03 -6.03
N ILE A 59 3.07 0.37 -4.96
CA ILE A 59 2.87 1.65 -4.30
C ILE A 59 3.93 2.61 -4.82
N THR A 60 3.50 3.72 -5.40
CA THR A 60 4.37 4.84 -5.78
C THR A 60 4.41 5.82 -4.62
N VAL A 61 5.60 6.10 -4.09
CA VAL A 61 5.82 7.11 -3.06
C VAL A 61 6.33 8.38 -3.69
N TYR A 62 5.73 9.50 -3.34
CA TYR A 62 6.15 10.83 -3.80
C TYR A 62 6.94 11.57 -2.72
N SER A 63 7.76 12.54 -3.13
CA SER A 63 8.64 13.30 -2.24
C SER A 63 7.91 14.12 -1.16
N ASP A 64 6.60 14.32 -1.30
CA ASP A 64 5.73 14.96 -0.30
C ASP A 64 5.15 13.95 0.70
N ARG A 65 5.65 12.71 0.71
CA ARG A 65 5.17 11.55 1.50
C ARG A 65 3.76 11.09 1.16
N SER A 66 3.14 11.65 0.12
CA SER A 66 1.91 11.08 -0.44
C SER A 66 2.22 9.82 -1.25
N PHE A 67 1.19 9.01 -1.51
CA PHE A 67 1.35 7.76 -2.24
C PHE A 67 0.15 7.44 -3.12
N THR A 68 0.36 6.61 -4.14
CA THR A 68 -0.68 6.01 -4.99
C THR A 68 -0.41 4.53 -5.18
N PHE A 69 -1.46 3.73 -5.41
CA PHE A 69 -1.40 2.29 -5.65
C PHE A 69 -2.69 1.77 -6.27
#